data_AF-A0A2Z6RSV0-F1
#
_entry.id   AF-A0A2Z6RSV0-F1
#
_cell.length_a   1.000
_cell.length_b   1.000
_cell.length_c   1.000
_cell.angle_alpha   90.00
_cell.angle_beta   90.00
_cell.angle_gamma   90.00
#
_symmetry.space_group_name_H-M   'P 1'
#
loop_
_entity.id
_entity.type
_entity.pdbx_description
1 polymer ?
#
loop_
_entity_poly.entity_id
_entity_poly.type
_entity_poly.pdbx_seq_one_letter_code
_entity_poly.pdbx_strand_id
1 'polypeptide(L)'
;MSSELYQGIFIPYLGKPEEIKINFEAGDIRRKLNCELTDHVTLWAENYKLSLFCDDFSFKKNLPENPLATRLVINIFGNEFPASIRGNAILLDDEKKLTIGDLNSLLKATVITFRTEEIASHLLRNLLRIKLKDNFSSKNNSCRIQILCRDVAGKENKSQFKSSFRRICYLGEDMEFADVNDWDFIVVQAKYIHRLKMTKSSGPTLEVLIDGKESLFRDESIINNEKNCNTLCKLLLSADDVCYSEYAFKNDIITKLFENIDKLRRKFNKPSMRQMPYG
;
A
#
# COMPACT_ATOMS: atom_id res chain seq x y z
N MET A 1 15.81 24.35 -15.24
CA MET A 1 14.76 23.81 -14.35
C MET A 1 15.26 23.98 -12.93
N SER A 2 14.52 24.68 -12.07
CA SER A 2 14.91 24.80 -10.67
C SER A 2 14.68 23.44 -10.01
N SER A 3 15.74 22.77 -9.61
CA SER A 3 15.59 21.55 -8.82
C SER A 3 14.94 21.92 -7.49
N GLU A 4 13.71 21.50 -7.28
CA GLU A 4 13.01 21.72 -6.03
C GLU A 4 13.73 20.95 -4.92
N LEU A 5 14.09 21.67 -3.85
CA LEU A 5 14.78 21.10 -2.69
C LEU A 5 13.76 20.80 -1.61
N TYR A 6 13.60 19.52 -1.30
CA TYR A 6 12.75 19.04 -0.21
C TYR A 6 13.54 19.11 1.09
N GLN A 7 12.92 19.62 2.15
CA GLN A 7 13.53 19.59 3.47
C GLN A 7 13.05 18.36 4.23
N GLY A 8 14.00 17.53 4.65
CA GLY A 8 13.76 16.30 5.40
C GLY A 8 14.71 16.16 6.56
N ILE A 9 14.71 14.96 7.16
CA ILE A 9 15.55 14.63 8.30
C ILE A 9 16.36 13.39 7.98
N PHE A 10 17.68 13.51 8.03
CA PHE A 10 18.58 12.39 8.01
C PHE A 10 18.63 11.77 9.40
N ILE A 11 18.38 10.46 9.49
CA ILE A 11 18.42 9.69 10.73
C ILE A 11 19.57 8.69 10.60
N PRO A 12 20.79 9.04 11.07
CA PRO A 12 21.89 8.10 11.03
C PRO A 12 21.62 6.93 11.97
N TYR A 13 22.13 5.73 11.64
CA TYR A 13 22.06 4.60 12.58
C TYR A 13 22.85 4.87 13.88
N LEU A 14 23.88 5.73 13.79
CA LEU A 14 24.69 6.20 14.91
C LEU A 14 24.90 7.71 14.79
N GLY A 15 24.49 8.45 15.82
CA GLY A 15 24.63 9.90 15.88
C GLY A 15 23.30 10.61 16.12
N LYS A 16 23.27 11.91 15.87
CA LYS A 16 22.07 12.73 16.03
C LYS A 16 21.36 12.90 14.68
N PRO A 17 20.02 12.94 14.64
CA PRO A 17 19.30 13.32 13.43
C PRO A 17 19.63 14.75 13.00
N GLU A 18 19.63 14.98 11.69
CA GLU A 18 20.02 16.25 11.08
C GLU A 18 18.97 16.69 10.05
N GLU A 19 18.62 17.98 10.04
CA GLU A 19 17.83 18.55 8.96
C GLU A 19 18.66 18.63 7.68
N ILE A 20 18.12 18.10 6.59
CA ILE A 20 18.79 18.02 5.30
C ILE A 20 17.90 18.60 4.19
N LYS A 21 18.54 19.03 3.10
CA LYS A 21 17.86 19.33 1.84
C LYS A 21 18.18 18.23 0.84
N ILE A 22 17.15 17.72 0.17
CA ILE A 22 17.22 16.62 -0.78
C ILE A 22 16.70 17.09 -2.13
N ASN A 23 17.48 16.81 -3.17
CA ASN A 23 17.04 16.86 -4.56
C ASN A 23 16.81 15.41 -5.05
N PHE A 24 15.53 15.06 -5.28
CA PHE A 24 15.15 13.74 -5.79
C PHE A 24 15.74 13.47 -7.18
N GLU A 25 15.67 14.45 -8.09
CA GLU A 25 16.13 14.31 -9.47
C GLU A 25 17.66 14.10 -9.55
N ALA A 26 18.40 14.65 -8.57
CA ALA A 26 19.84 14.45 -8.46
C ALA A 26 20.23 13.13 -7.78
N GLY A 27 19.27 12.28 -7.39
CA GLY A 27 19.53 11.00 -6.73
C GLY A 27 20.16 11.17 -5.33
N ASP A 28 19.85 12.25 -4.62
CA ASP A 28 20.43 12.54 -3.31
C ASP A 28 20.10 11.47 -2.26
N ILE A 29 18.89 10.89 -2.30
CA ILE A 29 18.46 9.84 -1.38
C ILE A 29 19.42 8.64 -1.45
N ARG A 30 19.67 8.13 -2.65
CA ARG A 30 20.57 6.98 -2.88
C ARG A 30 21.99 7.28 -2.41
N ARG A 31 22.50 8.48 -2.70
CA ARG A 31 23.84 8.90 -2.28
C ARG A 31 23.95 9.02 -0.76
N LYS A 32 22.95 9.62 -0.10
CA LYS A 32 22.94 9.80 1.36
C LYS A 32 22.74 8.49 2.12
N LEU A 33 21.92 7.59 1.58
CA LEU A 33 21.72 6.26 2.16
C LEU A 33 22.81 5.25 1.76
N ASN A 34 23.70 5.61 0.83
CA ASN A 34 24.74 4.76 0.28
C ASN A 34 24.20 3.42 -0.26
N CYS A 35 23.15 3.49 -1.09
CA CYS A 35 22.49 2.32 -1.65
C CYS A 35 22.13 2.50 -3.13
N GLU A 36 22.06 1.38 -3.85
CA GLU A 36 21.72 1.35 -5.28
C GLU A 36 20.20 1.45 -5.52
N LEU A 37 19.42 0.92 -4.58
CA LEU A 37 17.96 0.88 -4.58
C LEU A 37 17.45 1.37 -3.22
N THR A 38 16.36 2.12 -3.26
CA THR A 38 15.71 2.75 -2.11
C THR A 38 14.20 2.54 -2.24
N ASP A 39 13.63 1.75 -1.34
CA ASP A 39 12.20 1.70 -1.05
C ASP A 39 11.92 2.68 0.10
N HIS A 40 10.63 2.89 0.35
CA HIS A 40 10.18 3.76 1.42
C HIS A 40 9.05 3.11 2.20
N VAL A 41 8.96 3.50 3.47
CA VAL A 41 7.84 3.14 4.34
C VAL A 41 7.01 4.40 4.54
N THR A 42 5.76 4.38 4.06
CA THR A 42 4.80 5.47 4.24
C THR A 42 4.29 5.50 5.69
N LEU A 43 4.69 6.50 6.48
CA LEU A 43 4.27 6.67 7.88
C LEU A 43 3.07 7.62 8.00
N TRP A 44 2.13 7.28 8.87
CA TRP A 44 0.86 8.00 9.02
C TRP A 44 0.76 8.74 10.34
N ALA A 45 1.04 10.03 10.34
CA ALA A 45 0.89 10.91 11.51
C ALA A 45 -0.06 12.08 11.22
N GLU A 46 -0.61 12.69 12.27
CA GLU A 46 -1.71 13.64 12.13
C GLU A 46 -1.17 14.89 11.46
N ASN A 47 -1.80 15.29 10.35
CA ASN A 47 -1.34 16.40 9.51
C ASN A 47 0.01 16.16 8.82
N TYR A 48 0.55 14.95 8.75
CA TYR A 48 1.79 14.67 8.02
C TYR A 48 1.57 13.59 6.94
N LYS A 49 2.35 13.69 5.86
CA LYS A 49 2.46 12.71 4.77
C LYS A 49 3.90 12.22 4.72
N LEU A 50 4.26 11.32 5.62
CA LEU A 50 5.65 10.97 5.88
C LEU A 50 6.10 9.79 5.02
N SER A 51 7.28 9.93 4.42
CA SER A 51 7.98 8.86 3.72
C SER A 51 9.32 8.60 4.39
N LEU A 52 9.53 7.38 4.89
CA LEU A 52 10.80 6.95 5.48
C LEU A 52 11.57 6.09 4.48
N PHE A 53 12.62 6.65 3.88
CA PHE A 53 13.51 5.95 2.96
C PHE A 53 14.60 5.20 3.71
N CYS A 54 14.84 3.94 3.33
CA CYS A 54 15.91 3.10 3.88
C CYS A 54 16.52 2.19 2.79
N ASP A 55 17.57 1.43 3.14
CA ASP A 55 18.21 0.49 2.21
C ASP A 55 17.48 -0.86 2.19
N ASP A 56 16.92 -1.23 1.05
CA ASP A 56 16.14 -2.46 0.83
C ASP A 56 16.97 -3.73 1.02
N PHE A 57 18.28 -3.62 0.86
CA PHE A 57 19.23 -4.71 1.02
C PHE A 57 19.92 -4.67 2.39
N SER A 58 19.46 -3.82 3.31
CA SER A 58 20.05 -3.65 4.64
C SER A 58 20.20 -4.97 5.40
N PHE A 59 19.25 -5.90 5.27
CA PHE A 59 19.34 -7.24 5.84
C PHE A 59 20.47 -8.07 5.22
N LYS A 60 20.55 -8.11 3.88
CA LYS A 60 21.62 -8.84 3.15
C LYS A 60 23.01 -8.24 3.39
N LYS A 61 23.07 -6.93 3.60
CA LYS A 61 24.30 -6.18 3.93
C LYS A 61 24.67 -6.25 5.41
N ASN A 62 23.86 -6.91 6.25
CA ASN A 62 24.04 -6.95 7.70
C ASN A 62 24.22 -5.55 8.33
N LEU A 63 23.47 -4.56 7.83
CA LEU A 63 23.54 -3.21 8.40
C LEU A 63 23.03 -3.21 9.85
N PRO A 64 23.60 -2.34 10.71
CA PRO A 64 23.18 -2.20 12.10
C PRO A 64 21.75 -1.66 12.18
N GLU A 65 21.05 -1.99 13.26
CA GLU A 65 19.73 -1.44 13.53
C GLU A 65 19.80 0.07 13.78
N ASN A 66 18.80 0.78 13.25
CA ASN A 66 18.57 2.20 13.50
C ASN A 66 17.47 2.35 14.56
N PRO A 67 17.84 2.60 15.82
CA PRO A 67 16.87 2.57 16.92
C PRO A 67 15.84 3.70 16.80
N LEU A 68 16.24 4.86 16.28
CA LEU A 68 15.35 6.02 16.18
C LEU A 68 14.35 5.85 15.03
N ALA A 69 14.81 5.42 13.85
CA ALA A 69 13.92 5.12 12.73
C ALA A 69 12.98 3.95 13.05
N THR A 70 13.50 2.89 13.69
CA THR A 70 12.67 1.76 14.13
C THR A 70 11.61 2.20 15.13
N ARG A 71 11.98 3.01 16.13
CA ARG A 71 11.00 3.57 17.09
C ARG A 71 9.98 4.47 16.42
N LEU A 72 10.39 5.31 15.47
CA LEU A 72 9.49 6.16 14.71
C LEU A 72 8.44 5.33 13.96
N VAL A 73 8.89 4.28 13.25
CA VAL A 73 7.99 3.33 12.60
C VAL A 73 7.06 2.71 13.64
N ILE A 74 7.57 2.11 14.72
CA ILE A 74 6.74 1.48 15.74
C ILE A 74 5.67 2.42 16.30
N ASN A 75 6.05 3.65 16.65
CA ASN A 75 5.16 4.63 17.28
C ASN A 75 4.05 5.12 16.34
N ILE A 76 4.37 5.29 15.05
CA ILE A 76 3.43 5.81 14.07
C ILE A 76 2.60 4.67 13.42
N PHE A 77 3.19 3.50 13.18
CA PHE A 77 2.52 2.35 12.56
C PHE A 77 1.69 1.51 13.51
N GLY A 78 2.13 1.34 14.76
CA GLY A 78 1.34 0.67 15.81
C GLY A 78 1.57 -0.80 16.08
N ASN A 79 2.77 -1.34 15.80
CA ASN A 79 3.15 -2.77 15.86
C ASN A 79 2.49 -3.64 14.76
N GLU A 80 3.14 -4.56 14.04
CA GLU A 80 4.53 -5.02 13.94
C GLU A 80 4.95 -4.75 12.49
N PHE A 81 5.81 -3.75 12.24
CA PHE A 81 6.61 -3.80 11.03
C PHE A 81 7.60 -4.95 11.25
N PRO A 82 7.64 -5.99 10.40
CA PRO A 82 8.22 -7.31 10.73
C PRO A 82 9.74 -7.27 10.92
N ALA A 83 10.39 -6.15 10.65
CA ALA A 83 11.83 -6.02 10.68
C ALA A 83 12.26 -4.65 11.23
N SER A 84 13.27 -4.61 12.10
CA SER A 84 13.90 -3.34 12.47
C SER A 84 14.40 -2.59 11.24
N ILE A 85 14.26 -1.27 11.22
CA ILE A 85 14.91 -0.44 10.19
C ILE A 85 16.41 -0.52 10.42
N ARG A 86 17.17 -0.88 9.38
CA ARG A 86 18.61 -1.06 9.45
C ARG A 86 19.34 -0.07 8.54
N GLY A 87 20.48 0.42 9.00
CA GLY A 87 21.27 1.45 8.33
C GLY A 87 20.72 2.86 8.53
N ASN A 88 21.22 3.80 7.74
CA ASN A 88 20.72 5.17 7.78
C ASN A 88 19.30 5.22 7.20
N ALA A 89 18.53 6.22 7.61
CA ALA A 89 17.21 6.49 7.06
C ALA A 89 17.04 7.98 6.76
N ILE A 90 16.12 8.30 5.86
CA ILE A 90 15.72 9.68 5.56
C ILE A 90 14.21 9.78 5.72
N LEU A 91 13.76 10.68 6.58
CA LEU A 91 12.35 11.02 6.73
C LEU A 91 12.04 12.27 5.91
N LEU A 92 11.02 12.19 5.07
CA LEU A 92 10.52 13.30 4.26
C LEU A 92 9.01 13.47 4.47
N ASP A 93 8.54 14.68 4.20
CA ASP A 93 7.11 14.96 4.03
C ASP A 93 6.94 15.67 2.68
N ASP A 94 5.93 15.26 1.93
CA ASP A 94 5.71 15.75 0.56
C ASP A 94 5.26 17.22 0.53
N GLU A 95 4.62 17.70 1.60
CA GLU A 95 4.03 19.04 1.68
C GLU A 95 4.73 19.94 2.71
N LYS A 96 5.37 19.34 3.72
CA LYS A 96 5.96 20.06 4.85
C LYS A 96 7.47 19.99 4.86
N LYS A 97 8.07 21.12 5.26
CA LYS A 97 9.50 21.19 5.59
C LYS A 97 9.71 20.65 6.99
N LEU A 98 10.12 19.39 7.10
CA LEU A 98 10.33 18.74 8.39
C LEU A 98 11.48 19.38 9.18
N THR A 99 11.28 19.51 10.48
CA THR A 99 12.28 19.99 11.45
C THR A 99 12.58 18.94 12.50
N ILE A 100 13.69 19.08 13.23
CA ILE A 100 13.98 18.23 14.40
C ILE A 100 12.86 18.33 15.46
N GLY A 101 12.18 19.48 15.55
CA GLY A 101 11.00 19.66 16.40
C GLY A 101 9.85 18.72 16.01
N ASP A 102 9.58 18.59 14.70
CA ASP A 102 8.58 17.66 14.18
C ASP A 102 8.95 16.22 14.51
N LEU A 103 10.20 15.81 14.28
CA LEU A 103 10.65 14.46 14.62
C LEU A 103 10.45 14.13 16.11
N ASN A 104 10.76 15.07 17.00
CA ASN A 104 10.55 14.87 18.43
C ASN A 104 9.07 14.72 18.81
N SER A 105 8.18 15.43 18.11
CA SER A 105 6.73 15.29 18.28
C SER A 105 6.25 13.95 17.74
N LEU A 106 6.71 13.55 16.55
CA LEU A 106 6.40 12.29 15.90
C LEU A 106 6.87 11.07 16.71
N LEU A 107 8.05 11.15 17.34
CA LEU A 107 8.56 10.12 18.25
C LEU A 107 7.75 9.99 19.56
N LYS A 108 6.89 10.96 19.87
CA LYS A 108 5.96 10.92 21.00
C LYS A 108 4.51 10.68 20.57
N ALA A 109 4.23 10.78 19.26
CA ALA A 109 2.93 10.48 18.72
C ALA A 109 2.62 9.01 18.99
N THR A 110 1.38 8.76 19.38
CA THR A 110 0.82 7.41 19.42
C THR A 110 0.01 7.22 18.15
N VAL A 111 -0.13 5.96 17.73
CA VAL A 111 -0.96 5.56 16.59
C VAL A 111 -2.29 6.31 16.66
N ILE A 112 -2.67 6.96 15.57
CA ILE A 112 -3.98 7.59 15.46
C ILE A 112 -5.01 6.47 15.26
N THR A 113 -5.41 5.84 16.36
CA THR A 113 -6.49 4.84 16.41
C THR A 113 -7.74 5.43 15.75
N PHE A 114 -8.01 6.72 15.98
CA PHE A 114 -9.14 7.48 15.46
C PHE A 114 -9.26 7.47 13.92
N ARG A 115 -8.17 7.74 13.18
CA ARG A 115 -8.21 7.81 11.71
C ARG A 115 -8.46 6.42 11.11
N THR A 116 -7.87 5.38 11.71
CA THR A 116 -8.11 3.98 11.32
C THR A 116 -9.58 3.60 11.51
N GLU A 117 -10.20 4.08 12.59
CA GLU A 117 -11.61 3.84 12.97
C GLU A 117 -12.59 4.50 11.99
N GLU A 118 -12.32 5.75 11.62
CA GLU A 118 -13.07 6.49 10.63
C GLU A 118 -12.97 5.84 9.24
N ILE A 119 -11.77 5.43 8.84
CA ILE A 119 -11.55 4.77 7.55
C ILE A 119 -12.28 3.42 7.51
N ALA A 120 -12.11 2.58 8.53
CA ALA A 120 -12.82 1.31 8.61
C ALA A 120 -14.33 1.52 8.61
N SER A 121 -14.83 2.52 9.34
CA SER A 121 -16.26 2.87 9.35
C SER A 121 -16.76 3.35 8.00
N HIS A 122 -15.96 4.15 7.28
CA HIS A 122 -16.27 4.63 5.93
C HIS A 122 -16.32 3.48 4.92
N LEU A 123 -15.30 2.63 4.91
CA LEU A 123 -15.23 1.43 4.07
C LEU A 123 -16.39 0.49 4.35
N LEU A 124 -16.68 0.21 5.63
CA LEU A 124 -17.82 -0.62 6.02
C LEU A 124 -19.15 -0.02 5.58
N ARG A 125 -19.31 1.30 5.71
CA ARG A 125 -20.52 1.99 5.25
C ARG A 125 -20.72 1.83 3.75
N ASN A 126 -19.66 1.95 2.96
CA ASN A 126 -19.73 1.77 1.51
C ASN A 126 -19.97 0.31 1.12
N LEU A 127 -19.27 -0.65 1.77
CA LEU A 127 -19.50 -2.08 1.62
C LEU A 127 -20.97 -2.46 1.90
N LEU A 128 -21.55 -1.95 2.98
CA LEU A 128 -22.94 -2.20 3.36
C LEU A 128 -23.97 -1.62 2.39
N ARG A 129 -23.59 -0.59 1.62
CA ARG A 129 -24.47 0.06 0.63
C ARG A 129 -24.46 -0.66 -0.73
N ILE A 130 -23.47 -1.51 -1.00
CA ILE A 130 -23.36 -2.19 -2.28
C ILE A 130 -24.40 -3.29 -2.37
N LYS A 131 -25.36 -3.11 -3.28
CA LYS A 131 -26.23 -4.19 -3.76
C LYS A 131 -25.51 -4.92 -4.89
N LEU A 132 -24.92 -6.08 -4.60
CA LEU A 132 -24.53 -7.01 -5.66
C LEU A 132 -25.81 -7.64 -6.23
N LYS A 133 -25.94 -7.65 -7.55
CA LYS A 133 -26.95 -8.47 -8.23
C LYS A 133 -26.37 -9.86 -8.40
N ASP A 134 -27.15 -10.87 -8.06
CA ASP A 134 -26.71 -12.26 -8.13
C ASP A 134 -26.34 -12.71 -9.54
N ASN A 135 -25.44 -13.70 -9.56
CA ASN A 135 -25.08 -14.62 -10.66
C ASN A 135 -23.90 -14.22 -11.55
N PHE A 136 -22.68 -14.43 -11.04
CA PHE A 136 -21.55 -14.83 -11.87
C PHE A 136 -21.51 -16.35 -11.89
N SER A 137 -21.94 -16.98 -12.99
CA SER A 137 -21.83 -18.43 -13.16
C SER A 137 -21.33 -18.81 -14.56
N SER A 138 -20.40 -19.79 -14.55
CA SER A 138 -19.83 -20.60 -15.65
C SER A 138 -18.60 -20.09 -16.44
N LYS A 139 -17.45 -20.72 -16.08
CA LYS A 139 -16.25 -21.22 -16.81
C LYS A 139 -16.06 -20.77 -18.28
N ASN A 140 -14.92 -20.19 -18.69
CA ASN A 140 -13.60 -20.85 -18.86
C ASN A 140 -12.37 -19.94 -18.64
N ASN A 141 -12.55 -18.67 -18.29
CA ASN A 141 -11.46 -17.72 -18.14
C ASN A 141 -11.31 -17.28 -16.68
N SER A 142 -10.07 -17.09 -16.23
CA SER A 142 -9.73 -16.52 -14.93
C SER A 142 -8.98 -15.21 -15.14
N CYS A 143 -9.33 -14.18 -14.38
CA CYS A 143 -8.58 -12.93 -14.33
C CYS A 143 -8.04 -12.74 -12.92
N ARG A 144 -6.72 -12.57 -12.80
CA ARG A 144 -6.08 -12.22 -11.55
C ARG A 144 -5.76 -10.73 -11.53
N ILE A 145 -6.15 -10.04 -10.47
CA ILE A 145 -5.94 -8.61 -10.29
C ILE A 145 -5.00 -8.41 -9.11
N GLN A 146 -3.82 -7.85 -9.35
CA GLN A 146 -2.90 -7.43 -8.30
C GLN A 146 -3.03 -5.92 -8.07
N ILE A 147 -3.45 -5.54 -6.88
CA ILE A 147 -3.58 -4.15 -6.44
C ILE A 147 -2.28 -3.78 -5.71
N LEU A 148 -1.65 -2.70 -6.17
CA LEU A 148 -0.42 -2.16 -5.62
C LEU A 148 -0.71 -0.85 -4.90
N CYS A 149 -0.35 -0.78 -3.62
CA CYS A 149 -0.48 0.43 -2.79
C CYS A 149 0.76 1.32 -2.86
N ARG A 150 1.60 1.16 -3.89
CA ARG A 150 2.90 1.84 -4.04
C ARG A 150 3.13 2.32 -5.46
N ASP A 151 4.05 3.25 -5.62
CA ASP A 151 4.50 3.67 -6.94
C ASP A 151 5.42 2.64 -7.61
N VAL A 152 5.04 2.23 -8.84
CA VAL A 152 5.81 1.26 -9.62
C VAL A 152 6.75 2.01 -10.56
N ALA A 153 7.99 2.22 -10.12
CA ALA A 153 9.00 2.84 -10.95
C ALA A 153 9.51 1.85 -12.02
N GLY A 154 9.13 2.06 -13.29
CA GLY A 154 9.81 1.75 -14.57
C GLY A 154 10.35 0.33 -14.87
N LYS A 155 10.93 -0.39 -13.90
CA LYS A 155 11.64 -1.67 -14.06
C LYS A 155 10.91 -2.91 -13.53
N GLU A 156 9.85 -2.76 -12.74
CA GLU A 156 9.01 -3.91 -12.32
C GLU A 156 8.07 -4.40 -13.44
N ASN A 157 8.15 -3.83 -14.65
CA ASN A 157 7.02 -3.76 -15.55
C ASN A 157 6.59 -5.06 -16.27
N LYS A 158 7.44 -6.08 -16.45
CA LYS A 158 7.01 -7.34 -17.12
C LYS A 158 7.81 -8.58 -16.74
N SER A 159 9.10 -8.44 -16.44
CA SER A 159 10.02 -9.59 -16.25
C SER A 159 9.89 -10.30 -14.90
N GLN A 160 9.24 -9.68 -13.91
CA GLN A 160 9.03 -10.26 -12.58
C GLN A 160 7.75 -11.11 -12.47
N PHE A 161 6.80 -10.93 -13.39
CA PHE A 161 5.53 -11.64 -13.36
C PHE A 161 5.61 -12.90 -14.23
N LYS A 162 5.22 -14.04 -13.64
CA LYS A 162 5.43 -15.40 -14.18
C LYS A 162 5.05 -15.51 -15.66
N SER A 163 5.85 -16.25 -16.44
CA SER A 163 5.64 -16.60 -17.86
C SER A 163 4.36 -17.39 -18.17
N SER A 164 3.50 -17.61 -17.17
CA SER A 164 2.27 -18.40 -17.27
C SER A 164 1.05 -17.62 -17.77
N PHE A 165 1.08 -16.28 -17.78
CA PHE A 165 -0.05 -15.44 -18.21
C PHE A 165 0.12 -15.00 -19.67
N ARG A 166 -0.92 -15.15 -20.50
CA ARG A 166 -0.87 -14.80 -21.93
C ARG A 166 -1.19 -13.33 -22.18
N ARG A 167 -2.12 -12.76 -21.40
CA ARG A 167 -2.56 -11.37 -21.51
C ARG A 167 -2.37 -10.65 -20.17
N ILE A 168 -1.39 -9.75 -20.12
CA ILE A 168 -1.05 -8.96 -18.92
C ILE A 168 -1.29 -7.48 -19.20
N CYS A 169 -2.04 -6.83 -18.31
CA CYS A 169 -2.26 -5.38 -18.31
C CYS A 169 -1.60 -4.73 -17.09
N TYR A 170 -1.00 -3.57 -17.31
CA TYR A 170 -0.56 -2.67 -16.26
C TYR A 170 -1.42 -1.39 -16.34
N LEU A 171 -2.26 -1.19 -15.34
CA LEU A 171 -3.19 -0.06 -15.24
C LEU A 171 -2.53 1.06 -14.42
N GLY A 172 -1.70 1.83 -15.13
CA GLY A 172 -1.05 3.05 -14.64
C GLY A 172 -1.70 4.32 -15.18
N GLU A 173 -0.96 5.43 -15.09
CA GLU A 173 -1.43 6.76 -15.51
C GLU A 173 -1.86 6.82 -16.98
N ASP A 174 -1.12 6.13 -17.86
CA ASP A 174 -1.27 6.17 -19.31
C ASP A 174 -2.46 5.38 -19.88
N MET A 175 -3.20 4.64 -19.03
CA MET A 175 -4.27 3.75 -19.49
C MET A 175 -5.63 4.15 -18.90
N GLU A 176 -6.59 4.47 -19.75
CA GLU A 176 -7.90 5.00 -19.31
C GLU A 176 -8.78 3.96 -18.61
N PHE A 177 -8.89 2.74 -19.17
CA PHE A 177 -9.74 1.66 -18.61
C PHE A 177 -9.19 0.27 -18.96
N ALA A 178 -9.46 -0.71 -18.09
CA ALA A 178 -9.24 -2.13 -18.37
C ALA A 178 -10.48 -2.95 -18.00
N ASP A 179 -10.98 -3.77 -18.93
CA ASP A 179 -12.06 -4.73 -18.65
C ASP A 179 -11.46 -6.06 -18.17
N VAL A 180 -11.99 -6.60 -17.07
CA VAL A 180 -11.51 -7.86 -16.49
C VAL A 180 -11.68 -9.06 -17.43
N ASN A 181 -12.55 -8.97 -18.43
CA ASN A 181 -12.73 -10.03 -19.42
C ASN A 181 -11.57 -10.10 -20.44
N ASP A 182 -10.87 -8.99 -20.65
CA ASP A 182 -9.88 -8.84 -21.71
C ASP A 182 -8.48 -9.34 -21.29
N TRP A 183 -8.27 -9.56 -20.00
CA TRP A 183 -6.95 -9.79 -19.41
C TRP A 183 -6.94 -11.03 -18.51
N ASP A 184 -5.84 -11.79 -18.58
CA ASP A 184 -5.62 -12.92 -17.67
C ASP A 184 -5.01 -12.43 -16.34
N PHE A 185 -4.25 -11.33 -16.41
CA PHE A 185 -3.61 -10.69 -15.27
C PHE A 185 -3.61 -9.17 -15.41
N ILE A 186 -4.07 -8.46 -14.38
CA ILE A 186 -4.05 -7.01 -14.31
C ILE A 186 -3.27 -6.58 -13.08
N VAL A 187 -2.26 -5.74 -13.26
CA VAL A 187 -1.57 -5.03 -12.19
C VAL A 187 -2.12 -3.61 -12.16
N VAL A 188 -2.61 -3.14 -11.02
CA VAL A 188 -3.24 -1.82 -10.91
C VAL A 188 -2.75 -1.12 -9.65
N GLN A 189 -2.41 0.16 -9.75
CA GLN A 189 -2.14 0.95 -8.56
C GLN A 189 -3.46 1.37 -7.90
N ALA A 190 -3.50 1.41 -6.56
CA ALA A 190 -4.70 1.75 -5.79
C ALA A 190 -5.38 3.04 -6.29
N LYS A 191 -4.59 4.07 -6.63
CA LYS A 191 -5.06 5.36 -7.18
C LYS A 191 -5.84 5.24 -8.49
N TYR A 192 -5.61 4.18 -9.26
CA TYR A 192 -6.25 3.92 -10.56
C TYR A 192 -7.26 2.78 -10.53
N ILE A 193 -7.62 2.23 -9.37
CA ILE A 193 -8.52 1.07 -9.29
C ILE A 193 -9.90 1.35 -9.91
N HIS A 194 -10.40 2.58 -9.86
CA HIS A 194 -11.65 2.99 -10.52
C HIS A 194 -11.67 2.77 -12.04
N ARG A 195 -10.51 2.60 -12.69
CA ARG A 195 -10.39 2.35 -14.13
C ARG A 195 -10.68 0.89 -14.51
N LEU A 196 -10.82 -0.01 -13.53
CA LEU A 196 -11.28 -1.37 -13.76
C LEU A 196 -12.78 -1.42 -14.08
N LYS A 197 -13.12 -2.07 -15.20
CA LYS A 197 -14.50 -2.34 -15.59
C LYS A 197 -14.86 -3.78 -15.25
N MET A 198 -15.82 -3.93 -14.34
CA MET A 198 -16.47 -5.20 -14.03
C MET A 198 -17.82 -5.23 -14.74
N THR A 199 -17.95 -6.03 -15.79
CA THR A 199 -19.20 -6.17 -16.54
C THR A 199 -20.19 -7.10 -15.82
N LYS A 200 -21.48 -6.97 -16.16
CA LYS A 200 -22.61 -7.61 -15.45
C LYS A 200 -22.98 -9.02 -15.95
N SER A 201 -22.32 -9.51 -16.99
CA SER A 201 -22.53 -10.86 -17.53
C SER A 201 -21.70 -11.88 -16.75
N SER A 202 -21.83 -13.17 -17.09
CA SER A 202 -21.01 -14.28 -16.57
C SER A 202 -19.51 -14.01 -16.79
N GLY A 203 -18.91 -13.24 -15.89
CA GLY A 203 -17.53 -12.82 -15.92
C GLY A 203 -16.56 -13.96 -15.56
N PRO A 204 -15.25 -13.74 -15.76
CA PRO A 204 -14.23 -14.71 -15.40
C PRO A 204 -14.24 -14.99 -13.91
N THR A 205 -13.63 -16.11 -13.52
CA THR A 205 -13.24 -16.31 -12.12
C THR A 205 -12.28 -15.20 -11.73
N LEU A 206 -12.60 -14.47 -10.66
CA LEU A 206 -11.83 -13.31 -10.22
C LEU A 206 -11.00 -13.64 -8.99
N GLU A 207 -9.69 -13.50 -9.14
CA GLU A 207 -8.73 -13.59 -8.04
C GLU A 207 -8.16 -12.19 -7.77
N VAL A 208 -8.29 -11.70 -6.54
CA VAL A 208 -7.73 -10.41 -6.14
C VAL A 208 -6.56 -10.64 -5.20
N LEU A 209 -5.41 -10.04 -5.52
CA LEU A 209 -4.22 -10.00 -4.69
C LEU A 209 -3.98 -8.56 -4.25
N ILE A 210 -3.98 -8.31 -2.95
CA ILE A 210 -3.59 -7.02 -2.36
C ILE A 210 -2.13 -7.13 -1.93
N ASP A 211 -1.26 -6.34 -2.56
CA ASP A 211 0.15 -6.26 -2.22
C ASP A 211 0.35 -5.41 -0.96
N GLY A 212 0.79 -6.07 0.10
CA GLY A 212 0.89 -5.56 1.45
C GLY A 212 2.12 -4.79 1.83
N LYS A 213 2.95 -4.35 0.87
CA LYS A 213 4.03 -3.40 1.17
C LYS A 213 3.50 -2.14 1.87
N GLU A 214 2.32 -1.68 1.46
CA GLU A 214 1.57 -0.60 2.10
C GLU A 214 0.11 -1.04 2.29
N SER A 215 -0.55 -0.55 3.35
CA SER A 215 -1.93 -0.93 3.67
C SER A 215 -2.92 -0.26 2.71
N LEU A 216 -3.61 -1.03 1.87
CA LEU A 216 -4.64 -0.53 0.95
C LEU A 216 -5.76 0.19 1.68
N PHE A 217 -6.13 -0.31 2.86
CA PHE A 217 -7.15 0.30 3.71
C PHE A 217 -6.68 1.58 4.42
N ARG A 218 -5.45 2.02 4.19
CA ARG A 218 -4.92 3.31 4.67
C ARG A 218 -4.55 4.25 3.52
N ASP A 219 -4.65 3.79 2.27
CA ASP A 219 -4.31 4.58 1.09
C ASP A 219 -5.32 5.73 0.88
N GLU A 220 -4.83 6.98 0.89
CA GLU A 220 -5.67 8.17 0.73
C GLU A 220 -6.39 8.21 -0.62
N SER A 221 -5.81 7.62 -1.65
CA SER A 221 -6.46 7.51 -2.96
C SER A 221 -7.64 6.54 -2.95
N ILE A 222 -7.73 5.63 -1.98
CA ILE A 222 -8.91 4.80 -1.73
C ILE A 222 -9.90 5.55 -0.83
N ILE A 223 -9.42 6.11 0.28
CA ILE A 223 -10.26 6.71 1.33
C ILE A 223 -10.97 7.97 0.82
N ASN A 224 -10.23 8.85 0.15
CA ASN A 224 -10.72 10.17 -0.25
C ASN A 224 -11.39 10.16 -1.63
N ASN A 225 -11.41 9.01 -2.33
CA ASN A 225 -12.00 8.88 -3.65
C ASN A 225 -13.11 7.83 -3.66
N GLU A 226 -14.35 8.30 -3.68
CA GLU A 226 -15.53 7.44 -3.66
C GLU A 226 -15.56 6.42 -4.82
N LYS A 227 -15.04 6.75 -6.00
CA LYS A 227 -14.99 5.81 -7.13
C LYS A 227 -14.01 4.68 -6.85
N ASN A 228 -12.82 5.00 -6.35
CA ASN A 228 -11.82 3.99 -5.98
C ASN A 228 -12.34 3.10 -4.85
N CYS A 229 -12.85 3.70 -3.78
CA CYS A 229 -13.45 2.96 -2.67
C CYS A 229 -14.56 2.01 -3.15
N ASN A 230 -15.50 2.50 -3.96
CA ASN A 230 -16.61 1.68 -4.44
C ASN A 230 -16.15 0.54 -5.35
N THR A 231 -15.17 0.77 -6.22
CA THR A 231 -14.61 -0.29 -7.07
C THR A 231 -13.87 -1.33 -6.23
N LEU A 232 -13.07 -0.91 -5.25
CA LEU A 232 -12.42 -1.82 -4.30
C LEU A 232 -13.43 -2.67 -3.56
N CYS A 233 -14.47 -2.05 -3.01
CA CYS A 233 -15.51 -2.75 -2.25
C CYS A 233 -16.25 -3.78 -3.13
N LYS A 234 -16.52 -3.46 -4.40
CA LYS A 234 -17.11 -4.42 -5.36
C LYS A 234 -16.17 -5.59 -5.62
N LEU A 235 -14.87 -5.34 -5.84
CA LEU A 235 -13.87 -6.38 -6.04
C LEU A 235 -13.80 -7.32 -4.84
N LEU A 236 -13.67 -6.75 -3.62
CA LEU A 236 -13.60 -7.50 -2.37
C LEU A 236 -14.84 -8.35 -2.10
N LEU A 237 -16.03 -7.98 -2.58
CA LEU A 237 -17.25 -8.75 -2.34
C LEU A 237 -17.60 -9.72 -3.47
N SER A 238 -17.15 -9.46 -4.70
CA SER A 238 -17.47 -10.29 -5.88
C SER A 238 -16.40 -11.29 -6.27
N ALA A 239 -15.14 -11.06 -5.88
CA ALA A 239 -14.03 -11.95 -6.20
C ALA A 239 -14.21 -13.34 -5.58
N ASP A 240 -13.89 -14.36 -6.37
CA ASP A 240 -13.92 -15.76 -5.98
C ASP A 240 -12.85 -16.07 -4.94
N ASP A 241 -11.69 -15.44 -5.07
CA ASP A 241 -10.61 -15.53 -4.10
C ASP A 241 -10.00 -14.15 -3.86
N VAL A 242 -9.67 -13.88 -2.61
CA VAL A 242 -9.02 -12.64 -2.19
C VAL A 242 -7.88 -13.00 -1.28
N CYS A 243 -6.67 -12.72 -1.75
CA CYS A 243 -5.45 -12.88 -1.00
C CYS A 243 -4.90 -11.49 -0.66
N TYR A 244 -4.33 -11.35 0.53
CA TYR A 244 -3.63 -10.13 0.93
C TYR A 244 -2.30 -10.51 1.57
N SER A 245 -1.24 -9.78 1.22
CA SER A 245 0.05 -9.85 1.90
C SER A 245 0.24 -8.69 2.89
N GLU A 246 -0.81 -7.92 3.17
CA GLU A 246 -0.77 -6.82 4.15
C GLU A 246 -0.29 -7.32 5.50
N TYR A 247 0.52 -6.47 6.15
CA TYR A 247 0.83 -6.64 7.56
C TYR A 247 -0.47 -6.61 8.35
N ALA A 248 -0.92 -7.78 8.81
CA ALA A 248 -2.02 -7.85 9.75
C ALA A 248 -1.55 -7.20 11.05
N PHE A 249 -2.00 -5.98 11.29
CA PHE A 249 -1.76 -5.27 12.54
C PHE A 249 -2.37 -6.07 13.68
N LYS A 250 -1.52 -6.60 14.55
CA LYS A 250 -1.96 -7.35 15.72
C LYS A 250 -2.43 -6.33 16.75
N ASN A 251 -3.75 -6.19 16.80
CA ASN A 251 -4.55 -5.22 17.55
C ASN A 251 -4.98 -3.98 16.74
N ASP A 252 -6.30 -3.83 16.79
CA ASP A 252 -7.13 -2.66 16.54
C ASP A 252 -7.60 -2.37 15.09
N ILE A 253 -8.93 -2.36 14.97
CA ILE A 253 -9.77 -1.93 13.83
C ILE A 253 -9.62 -2.67 12.49
N ILE A 254 -8.42 -2.86 11.94
CA ILE A 254 -8.24 -3.48 10.61
C ILE A 254 -8.61 -4.97 10.66
N THR A 255 -8.27 -5.69 11.73
CA THR A 255 -8.75 -7.06 11.95
C THR A 255 -10.27 -7.12 11.96
N LYS A 256 -10.93 -6.17 12.64
CA LYS A 256 -12.39 -6.07 12.69
C LYS A 256 -13.00 -5.71 11.33
N LEU A 257 -12.30 -4.90 10.53
CA LEU A 257 -12.65 -4.62 9.14
C LEU A 257 -12.60 -5.89 8.30
N PHE A 258 -11.52 -6.67 8.39
CA PHE A 258 -11.39 -7.95 7.69
C PHE A 258 -12.50 -8.94 8.10
N GLU A 259 -12.75 -9.10 9.40
CA GLU A 259 -13.84 -9.94 9.89
C GLU A 259 -15.21 -9.51 9.36
N ASN A 260 -15.46 -8.20 9.28
CA ASN A 260 -16.71 -7.67 8.75
C ASN A 260 -16.83 -7.86 7.24
N ILE A 261 -15.74 -7.66 6.48
CA ILE A 261 -15.70 -7.99 5.05
C ILE A 261 -16.00 -9.48 4.86
N ASP A 262 -15.39 -10.36 5.65
CA ASP A 262 -15.63 -11.81 5.60
C ASP A 262 -17.08 -12.18 5.95
N LYS A 263 -17.69 -11.50 6.92
CA LYS A 263 -19.14 -11.65 7.20
C LYS A 263 -19.98 -11.26 6.00
N LEU A 264 -19.61 -10.20 5.27
CA LEU A 264 -20.32 -9.78 4.06
C LEU A 264 -20.08 -10.74 2.88
N ARG A 265 -18.83 -11.16 2.64
CA ARG A 265 -18.48 -12.14 1.61
C ARG A 265 -19.26 -13.45 1.78
N ARG A 266 -19.42 -13.93 3.02
CA ARG A 266 -20.24 -15.10 3.33
C ARG A 266 -21.71 -14.93 2.94
N LYS A 267 -22.29 -13.72 3.04
CA LYS A 267 -23.67 -13.46 2.56
C LYS A 267 -23.80 -13.61 1.04
N PHE A 268 -22.69 -13.49 0.31
CA PHE A 268 -22.62 -13.67 -1.15
C PHE A 268 -22.04 -15.03 -1.56
N ASN A 269 -21.99 -16.01 -0.65
CA ASN A 269 -21.40 -17.34 -0.88
C ASN A 269 -19.93 -17.30 -1.34
N LYS A 270 -19.17 -16.28 -0.90
CA LYS A 270 -17.73 -16.16 -1.18
C LYS A 270 -16.89 -16.62 0.03
N PRO A 271 -15.71 -17.23 -0.21
CA PRO A 271 -14.82 -17.67 0.86
C PRO A 271 -14.21 -16.47 1.61
N SER A 272 -13.75 -16.72 2.84
CA SER A 272 -12.96 -15.77 3.62
C SER A 272 -11.69 -15.35 2.89
N MET A 273 -11.24 -14.12 3.13
CA MET A 273 -9.96 -13.62 2.62
C MET A 273 -8.80 -14.41 3.24
N ARG A 274 -7.73 -14.62 2.46
CA ARG A 274 -6.57 -15.41 2.88
C ARG A 274 -5.33 -14.53 3.02
N GLN A 275 -4.70 -14.56 4.19
CA GLN A 275 -3.41 -13.91 4.37
C GLN A 275 -2.31 -14.76 3.74
N MET A 276 -1.42 -14.14 2.95
CA MET A 276 -0.24 -14.80 2.40
C MET A 276 1.03 -14.35 3.13
N PRO A 277 1.98 -15.26 3.40
CA PRO A 277 3.27 -14.88 3.96
C PRO A 277 4.01 -13.95 2.98
N TYR A 278 4.60 -12.89 3.51
CA TYR A 278 5.48 -12.02 2.75
C TYR A 278 6.75 -12.81 2.36
N GLY A 279 7.13 -12.81 1.08
CA GLY A 279 8.23 -13.60 0.53
C GLY A 279 9.23 -12.76 -0.23
#